data_AF-A0A8H4AD69-F1
#
_entry.id   AF-A0A8H4AD69-F1
#
_cell.length_a   1.000
_cell.length_b   1.000
_cell.length_c   1.000
_cell.angle_alpha   90.00
_cell.angle_beta   90.00
_cell.angle_gamma   90.00
#
_symmetry.space_group_name_H-M   'P 1'
#
loop_
_entity.id
_entity.type
_entity.pdbx_description
1 polymer ?
#
loop_
_entity_poly.entity_id
_entity_poly.type
_entity_poly.pdbx_seq_one_letter_code
_entity_poly.pdbx_strand_id
1 'polypeptide(L)'
;MSNWQKKFENFEVITSWKKYKNSNKPNYKLNEYRLMKINFKLYLKIKTQKPEITFLCNIKYFNLIKNYTWYSIKRIINNTYYIKTNITNKSSILFYRMIYSEWKMINYINHEGCDNCEINLRDSSNGINQKNYKLFKNNTSRINGTSFNKSLNAWIFQ
;
A
#
# COMPACT_ATOMS: atom_id res chain seq x y z
N MET A 1 12.23 2.60 8.77
CA MET A 1 11.65 3.91 8.34
C MET A 1 11.61 3.96 6.83
N SER A 2 10.48 4.34 6.22
CA SER A 2 10.37 4.46 4.76
C SER A 2 11.15 5.69 4.26
N ASN A 3 12.38 5.48 3.80
CA ASN A 3 13.19 6.53 3.21
C ASN A 3 12.85 6.69 1.72
N TRP A 4 11.76 7.41 1.46
CA TRP A 4 11.25 7.63 0.10
C TRP A 4 12.26 8.35 -0.81
N GLN A 5 13.11 9.20 -0.26
CA GLN A 5 14.10 9.95 -1.02
C GLN A 5 15.17 9.03 -1.64
N LYS A 6 15.50 7.92 -0.97
CA LYS A 6 16.41 6.91 -1.53
C LYS A 6 15.77 6.03 -2.61
N LYS A 7 14.44 6.08 -2.77
CA LYS A 7 13.69 5.19 -3.66
C LYS A 7 13.35 5.79 -5.01
N PHE A 8 13.36 7.11 -5.11
CA PHE A 8 12.96 7.82 -6.33
C PHE A 8 14.04 8.79 -6.73
N GLU A 9 14.45 8.74 -8.00
CA GLU A 9 15.52 9.58 -8.55
C GLU A 9 15.15 11.07 -8.51
N ASN A 10 13.90 11.43 -8.77
CA ASN A 10 13.43 12.82 -8.78
C ASN A 10 12.45 13.09 -7.64
N PHE A 11 12.97 13.18 -6.42
CA PHE A 11 12.18 13.39 -5.19
C PHE A 11 12.29 14.82 -4.66
N GLU A 12 11.19 15.56 -4.71
CA GLU A 12 11.14 16.96 -4.28
C GLU A 12 9.99 17.18 -3.27
N VAL A 13 10.29 17.91 -2.19
CA VAL A 13 9.29 18.32 -1.19
C VAL A 13 8.75 19.69 -1.59
N ILE A 14 7.44 19.77 -1.87
CA ILE A 14 6.81 21.01 -2.36
C ILE A 14 6.28 21.87 -1.21
N THR A 15 5.78 21.25 -0.14
CA THR A 15 5.22 21.98 0.99
C THR A 15 5.79 21.51 2.33
N SER A 16 5.76 22.40 3.32
CA SER A 16 5.88 22.03 4.72
C SER A 16 4.73 21.09 5.15
N TRP A 17 4.91 20.43 6.30
CA TRP A 17 3.86 19.62 6.92
C TRP A 17 2.69 20.50 7.34
N LYS A 18 1.48 20.08 6.96
CA LYS A 18 0.23 20.76 7.31
C LYS A 18 -0.73 19.75 7.90
N LYS A 19 -1.61 20.22 8.78
CA LYS A 19 -2.70 19.44 9.36
C LYS A 19 -4.02 20.04 8.90
N TYR A 20 -4.93 19.22 8.39
CA TYR A 20 -6.27 19.69 8.05
C TYR A 20 -7.07 19.89 9.34
N LYS A 21 -7.84 20.98 9.41
CA LYS A 21 -8.85 21.20 10.45
C LYS A 21 -10.20 20.94 9.81
N ASN A 22 -10.90 19.90 10.25
CA ASN A 22 -12.25 19.59 9.79
C ASN A 22 -13.25 20.22 10.75
N SER A 23 -13.93 21.28 10.32
CA SER A 23 -14.91 22.03 11.12
C SER A 23 -16.03 21.13 11.64
N ASN A 24 -16.42 20.12 10.85
CA ASN A 24 -17.50 19.19 11.19
C ASN A 24 -17.05 18.07 12.13
N LYS A 25 -15.73 17.89 12.32
CA LYS A 25 -15.13 16.84 13.15
C LYS A 25 -13.92 17.39 13.94
N PRO A 26 -14.14 18.36 14.85
CA PRO A 26 -13.05 19.06 15.53
C PRO A 26 -12.19 18.12 16.40
N ASN A 27 -12.80 17.05 16.93
CA ASN A 27 -12.14 16.12 17.85
C ASN A 27 -11.33 15.00 17.14
N TYR A 28 -11.37 14.93 15.81
CA TYR A 28 -10.63 13.91 15.08
C TYR A 28 -9.13 14.24 15.06
N LYS A 29 -8.30 13.29 15.50
CA LYS A 29 -6.84 13.40 15.42
C LYS A 29 -6.34 13.18 13.99
N LEU A 30 -6.66 14.11 13.09
CA LEU A 30 -6.28 14.02 11.68
C LEU A 30 -4.77 13.99 11.48
N ASN A 31 -4.35 13.39 10.36
CA ASN A 31 -2.94 13.22 10.04
C ASN A 31 -2.33 14.50 9.46
N GLU A 32 -1.04 14.68 9.68
CA GLU A 32 -0.24 15.65 8.94
C GLU A 32 0.05 15.12 7.55
N TYR A 33 -0.01 15.99 6.56
CA TYR A 33 0.31 15.70 5.18
C TYR A 33 1.19 16.80 4.59
N ARG A 34 1.86 16.48 3.48
CA ARG A 34 2.55 17.45 2.63
C ARG A 34 2.49 17.00 1.17
N LEU A 35 2.65 17.95 0.27
CA LEU A 35 2.79 17.67 -1.15
C LEU A 35 4.24 17.33 -1.49
N MET A 36 4.37 16.36 -2.37
CA MET A 36 5.64 15.82 -2.85
C MET A 36 5.56 15.69 -4.36
N LYS A 37 6.66 15.97 -5.06
CA LYS A 37 6.80 15.70 -6.48
C LYS A 37 7.78 14.53 -6.64
N ILE A 38 7.34 13.51 -7.35
CA ILE A 38 8.09 12.28 -7.63
C ILE A 38 7.99 12.05 -9.13
N ASN A 39 9.12 12.04 -9.84
CA ASN A 39 9.17 11.84 -11.30
C ASN A 39 8.15 12.73 -12.03
N PHE A 40 8.18 14.02 -11.71
CA PHE A 40 7.30 15.06 -12.28
C PHE A 40 5.80 14.94 -11.96
N LYS A 41 5.39 13.95 -11.16
CA LYS A 41 4.00 13.78 -10.69
C LYS A 41 3.87 14.17 -9.22
N LEU A 42 2.72 14.76 -8.87
CA LEU A 42 2.46 15.18 -7.50
C LEU A 42 1.73 14.09 -6.69
N TYR A 43 2.16 13.92 -5.45
CA TYR A 43 1.64 12.94 -4.49
C TYR A 43 1.45 13.59 -3.12
N LEU A 44 0.63 12.94 -2.29
CA LEU A 44 0.55 13.24 -0.88
C LEU A 44 1.48 12.31 -0.11
N LYS A 45 2.25 12.88 0.82
CA LYS A 45 2.92 12.13 1.88
C LYS A 45 2.26 12.44 3.20
N ILE A 46 1.91 11.40 3.95
CA ILE A 46 1.12 11.50 5.18
C ILE A 46 1.88 10.86 6.34
N LYS A 47 1.93 11.54 7.49
CA LYS A 47 2.39 10.93 8.75
C LYS A 47 1.26 10.15 9.39
N THR A 48 1.52 8.89 9.73
CA THR A 48 0.56 8.13 10.54
C THR A 48 0.60 8.60 12.00
N GLN A 49 -0.24 8.04 12.85
CA GLN A 49 -0.15 8.27 14.30
C GLN A 49 1.14 7.75 14.94
N LYS A 50 1.93 6.93 14.22
CA LYS A 50 3.33 6.62 14.54
C LYS A 50 4.24 7.53 13.70
N PRO A 51 4.87 8.57 14.28
CA PRO A 51 5.56 9.61 13.51
C PRO A 51 6.69 9.10 12.62
N GLU A 52 7.31 7.97 12.94
CA GLU A 52 8.39 7.37 12.14
C GLU A 52 7.86 6.70 10.85
N ILE A 53 6.54 6.52 10.75
CA ILE A 53 5.89 5.83 9.63
C ILE A 53 5.07 6.83 8.82
N THR A 54 5.45 6.92 7.55
CA THR A 54 4.75 7.74 6.54
C THR A 54 4.31 6.87 5.39
N PHE A 55 3.24 7.28 4.72
CA PHE A 55 2.74 6.63 3.51
C PHE A 55 2.52 7.62 2.38
N LEU A 56 2.54 7.12 1.15
CA LEU A 56 2.29 7.88 -0.07
C LEU A 56 0.94 7.50 -0.68
N CYS A 57 0.26 8.46 -1.29
CA CYS A 57 -0.90 8.22 -2.14
C CYS A 57 -1.10 9.33 -3.18
N ASN A 58 -1.93 9.07 -4.19
CA ASN A 58 -2.30 10.06 -5.20
C ASN A 58 -3.16 11.19 -4.60
N ILE A 59 -2.99 12.42 -5.12
CA ILE A 59 -3.70 13.62 -4.63
C ILE A 59 -5.22 13.48 -4.69
N LYS A 60 -5.77 12.78 -5.68
CA LYS A 60 -7.22 12.60 -5.82
C LYS A 60 -7.88 11.94 -4.58
N TYR A 61 -7.10 11.25 -3.76
CA TYR A 61 -7.55 10.62 -2.51
C TYR A 61 -7.50 11.55 -1.29
N PHE A 62 -7.27 12.85 -1.49
CA PHE A 62 -7.17 13.81 -0.39
C PHE A 62 -8.43 13.85 0.49
N ASN A 63 -9.62 13.62 -0.08
CA ASN A 63 -10.87 13.56 0.70
C ASN A 63 -10.83 12.45 1.76
N LEU A 64 -10.19 11.31 1.48
CA LEU A 64 -10.00 10.24 2.46
C LEU A 64 -9.07 10.67 3.60
N ILE A 65 -8.04 11.48 3.29
CA ILE A 65 -7.11 12.01 4.29
C ILE A 65 -7.79 13.03 5.23
N LYS A 66 -8.74 13.83 4.72
CA LYS A 66 -9.48 14.82 5.52
C LYS A 66 -10.54 14.22 6.43
N ASN A 67 -11.09 13.06 6.07
CA ASN A 67 -12.27 12.50 6.70
C ASN A 67 -11.96 11.42 7.75
N TYR A 68 -10.75 10.85 7.71
CA TYR A 68 -10.37 9.70 8.51
C TYR A 68 -8.99 9.88 9.14
N THR A 69 -8.82 9.27 10.32
CA THR A 69 -7.51 9.16 10.97
C THR A 69 -6.83 7.87 10.53
N TRP A 70 -5.60 7.97 10.04
CA TRP A 70 -4.82 6.89 9.47
C TRP A 70 -3.72 6.40 10.42
N TYR A 71 -3.66 5.08 10.57
CA TYR A 71 -2.77 4.35 11.44
C TYR A 71 -1.95 3.35 10.63
N SER A 72 -0.73 3.07 11.08
CA SER A 72 0.08 1.97 10.55
C SER A 72 -0.19 0.69 11.35
N ILE A 73 -0.42 -0.43 10.66
CA ILE A 73 -0.47 -1.76 11.25
C ILE A 73 0.63 -2.63 10.66
N LYS A 74 1.40 -3.32 11.50
CA LYS A 74 2.46 -4.22 11.07
C LYS A 74 1.90 -5.63 10.90
N ARG A 75 2.08 -6.25 9.75
CA ARG A 75 1.86 -7.69 9.58
C ARG A 75 3.14 -8.44 9.92
N ILE A 76 3.03 -9.42 10.81
CA ILE A 76 4.18 -10.21 11.30
C ILE A 76 4.78 -11.03 10.16
N ILE A 77 3.91 -11.74 9.41
CA ILE A 77 4.30 -12.72 8.36
C ILE A 77 5.27 -12.13 7.33
N ASN A 78 5.06 -10.89 6.90
CA ASN A 78 5.86 -10.25 5.86
C ASN A 78 6.61 -9.01 6.36
N ASN A 79 6.66 -8.80 7.68
CA ASN A 79 7.30 -7.65 8.32
C ASN A 79 6.91 -6.28 7.71
N THR A 80 5.72 -6.17 7.14
CA THR A 80 5.30 -5.02 6.32
C THR A 80 4.25 -4.19 7.05
N TYR A 81 4.37 -2.88 6.96
CA TYR A 81 3.36 -1.96 7.45
C TYR A 81 2.31 -1.69 6.38
N TYR A 82 1.05 -1.72 6.80
CA TYR A 82 -0.10 -1.32 6.02
C TYR A 82 -0.81 -0.16 6.69
N ILE A 83 -1.58 0.59 5.90
CA ILE A 83 -2.30 1.77 6.37
C ILE A 83 -3.76 1.40 6.58
N LYS A 84 -4.29 1.71 7.75
CA LYS A 84 -5.68 1.45 8.13
C LYS A 84 -6.33 2.66 8.79
N THR A 85 -7.66 2.69 8.75
CA THR A 85 -8.48 3.59 9.56
C THR A 85 -9.58 2.81 10.27
N ASN A 86 -10.13 3.38 11.34
CA ASN A 86 -11.30 2.84 12.02
C ASN A 86 -12.53 3.60 11.50
N ILE A 87 -13.50 2.89 10.92
CA ILE A 87 -14.76 3.49 10.46
C ILE A 87 -15.71 3.62 11.66
N THR A 88 -15.78 2.57 12.47
CA THR A 88 -16.53 2.53 13.73
C THR A 88 -15.65 1.91 14.81
N ASN A 89 -16.10 1.92 16.07
CA ASN A 89 -15.35 1.30 17.18
C ASN A 89 -15.08 -0.19 16.99
N LYS A 90 -15.88 -0.87 16.14
CA LYS A 90 -15.76 -2.32 15.87
C LYS A 90 -15.24 -2.64 14.47
N SER A 91 -15.08 -1.65 13.59
CA SER A 91 -14.70 -1.89 12.20
C SER A 91 -13.51 -1.03 11.78
N SER A 92 -12.56 -1.69 11.13
CA SER A 92 -11.39 -1.03 10.52
C SER A 92 -11.25 -1.47 9.08
N ILE A 93 -10.78 -0.55 8.23
CA ILE A 93 -10.56 -0.79 6.82
C ILE A 93 -9.16 -0.36 6.42
N LEU A 94 -8.56 -1.06 5.48
CA LEU A 94 -7.26 -0.72 4.91
C LEU A 94 -7.42 0.40 3.87
N PHE A 95 -6.44 1.28 3.77
CA PHE A 95 -6.49 2.43 2.86
C PHE A 95 -6.76 2.01 1.41
N TYR A 96 -6.01 1.01 0.91
CA TYR A 96 -6.18 0.49 -0.44
C TYR A 96 -7.56 -0.13 -0.69
N ARG A 97 -8.24 -0.64 0.35
CA ARG A 97 -9.62 -1.17 0.25
C ARG A 97 -10.67 -0.08 0.12
N MET A 98 -10.38 1.13 0.58
CA MET A 98 -11.25 2.28 0.34
C MET A 98 -11.08 2.84 -1.08
N ILE A 99 -9.93 2.63 -1.70
CA ILE A 99 -9.67 3.06 -3.09
C ILE A 99 -10.30 2.09 -4.08
N TYR A 100 -10.04 0.80 -3.92
CA TYR A 100 -10.50 -0.26 -4.81
C TYR A 100 -11.33 -1.26 -4.00
N SER A 101 -12.57 -0.89 -3.71
CA SER A 101 -13.49 -1.74 -2.94
C SER A 101 -13.95 -2.99 -3.71
N GLU A 102 -13.92 -2.90 -5.03
CA GLU A 102 -14.38 -3.88 -5.99
C GLU A 102 -13.36 -4.97 -6.31
N TRP A 103 -12.06 -4.71 -6.12
CA TRP A 103 -11.02 -5.72 -6.35
C TRP A 103 -11.06 -6.76 -5.23
N LYS A 104 -11.20 -8.05 -5.56
CA LYS A 104 -11.24 -9.09 -4.52
C LYS A 104 -9.88 -9.23 -3.82
N MET A 105 -8.79 -9.13 -4.57
CA MET A 105 -7.43 -9.22 -4.04
C MET A 105 -6.52 -8.10 -4.57
N ILE A 106 -5.90 -7.34 -3.68
CA ILE A 106 -5.06 -6.19 -4.03
C ILE A 106 -3.63 -6.48 -3.64
N ASN A 107 -2.72 -6.34 -4.61
CA ASN A 107 -1.30 -6.47 -4.41
C ASN A 107 -0.56 -5.16 -4.60
N TYR A 108 0.55 -5.04 -3.88
CA TYR A 108 1.53 -3.97 -4.05
C TYR A 108 2.66 -4.49 -4.95
N ILE A 109 2.91 -3.83 -6.08
CA ILE A 109 3.93 -4.25 -7.05
C ILE A 109 5.33 -4.23 -6.42
N ASN A 110 5.63 -3.20 -5.63
CA ASN A 110 6.90 -3.08 -4.90
C ASN A 110 6.91 -3.79 -3.54
N HIS A 111 5.83 -4.49 -3.17
CA HIS A 111 5.63 -5.13 -1.87
C HIS A 111 5.67 -4.19 -0.64
N GLU A 112 5.45 -2.88 -0.83
CA GLU A 112 5.45 -1.89 0.25
C GLU A 112 4.05 -1.40 0.62
N GLY A 113 3.50 -1.87 1.74
CA GLY A 113 2.15 -1.49 2.17
C GLY A 113 1.96 0.00 2.55
N CYS A 114 3.05 0.76 2.63
CA CYS A 114 3.01 2.22 2.81
C CYS A 114 3.03 2.99 1.47
N ASP A 115 3.25 2.33 0.33
CA ASP A 115 3.16 2.98 -0.98
C ASP A 115 1.79 2.70 -1.60
N ASN A 116 0.82 3.54 -1.27
CA ASN A 116 -0.56 3.42 -1.72
C ASN A 116 -0.83 4.28 -2.97
N CYS A 117 0.21 4.53 -3.78
CA CYS A 117 0.03 5.12 -5.09
C CYS A 117 -0.62 4.10 -6.03
N GLU A 118 -1.56 4.53 -6.87
CA GLU A 118 -2.29 3.62 -7.78
C GLU A 118 -1.38 2.85 -8.71
N ILE A 119 -0.31 3.48 -9.19
CA ILE A 119 0.69 2.84 -10.05
C ILE A 119 1.33 1.61 -9.39
N ASN A 120 1.29 1.54 -8.05
CA ASN A 120 1.83 0.45 -7.27
C ASN A 120 0.76 -0.57 -6.83
N LEU A 121 -0.53 -0.29 -7.02
CA LEU A 121 -1.62 -1.20 -6.67
C LEU A 121 -2.08 -1.97 -7.89
N ARG A 122 -2.40 -3.26 -7.72
CA ARG A 122 -2.88 -4.12 -8.80
C ARG A 122 -3.97 -5.08 -8.31
N ASP A 123 -5.01 -5.26 -9.13
CA ASP A 123 -5.97 -6.35 -8.95
C ASP A 123 -5.32 -7.69 -9.27
N SER A 124 -5.40 -8.62 -8.33
CA SER A 124 -4.81 -9.95 -8.39
C SER A 124 -5.81 -11.08 -8.18
N SER A 125 -7.11 -10.76 -8.27
CA SER A 125 -8.24 -11.66 -8.02
C SER A 125 -8.22 -12.96 -8.84
N ASN A 126 -7.56 -12.96 -10.01
CA ASN A 126 -7.55 -14.09 -10.95
C ASN A 126 -6.25 -14.93 -10.90
N GLY A 127 -5.68 -15.17 -9.71
CA GLY A 127 -4.47 -16.01 -9.56
C GLY A 127 -3.17 -15.35 -10.06
N ILE A 128 -3.20 -14.08 -10.49
CA ILE A 128 -2.00 -13.30 -10.87
C ILE A 128 -1.04 -13.19 -9.67
N ASN A 129 -1.52 -13.28 -8.43
CA ASN A 129 -0.65 -13.22 -7.25
C ASN A 129 0.32 -14.41 -7.19
N GLN A 130 -0.15 -15.63 -7.43
CA GLN A 130 0.69 -16.85 -7.39
C GLN A 130 1.85 -16.77 -8.39
N LYS A 131 1.62 -16.21 -9.58
CA LYS A 131 2.66 -15.98 -10.61
C LYS A 131 3.79 -15.04 -10.16
N ASN A 132 3.52 -14.13 -9.22
CA ASN A 132 4.45 -13.08 -8.78
C ASN A 132 5.16 -13.41 -7.45
N TYR A 133 4.92 -14.57 -6.84
CA TYR A 133 5.71 -14.99 -5.67
C TYR A 133 7.17 -15.23 -6.08
N LYS A 134 8.13 -15.02 -5.17
CA LYS A 134 9.50 -15.49 -5.40
C LYS A 134 9.48 -17.00 -5.66
N LEU A 135 10.26 -17.46 -6.63
CA LEU A 135 10.53 -18.89 -6.85
C LEU A 135 10.92 -19.51 -5.50
N PHE A 136 10.20 -20.58 -5.12
CA PHE A 136 10.61 -21.34 -3.95
C PHE A 136 12.00 -21.95 -4.17
N LYS A 137 12.81 -22.05 -3.11
CA LYS A 137 14.17 -22.60 -3.17
C LYS A 137 14.24 -24.01 -3.76
N ASN A 138 13.14 -24.77 -3.65
CA ASN A 138 13.01 -26.13 -4.16
C ASN A 138 12.30 -26.21 -5.52
N ASN A 139 12.04 -25.08 -6.19
CA ASN A 139 11.46 -25.09 -7.53
C ASN A 139 12.52 -25.52 -8.56
N THR A 140 12.33 -26.71 -9.15
CA THR A 140 13.22 -27.28 -10.16
C THR A 140 12.90 -26.82 -11.58
N SER A 141 11.71 -26.27 -11.83
CA SER A 141 11.26 -25.81 -13.14
C SER A 141 11.84 -24.47 -13.56
N ARG A 142 12.35 -23.69 -12.61
CA ARG A 142 12.77 -22.28 -12.78
C ARG A 142 11.65 -21.34 -13.26
N ILE A 143 10.41 -21.81 -13.32
CA ILE A 143 9.23 -21.04 -13.71
C ILE A 143 8.25 -20.98 -12.53
N ASN A 144 7.78 -19.78 -12.20
CA ASN A 144 6.83 -19.60 -11.10
C ASN A 144 5.49 -20.26 -11.39
N GLY A 145 4.94 -20.94 -10.38
CA GLY A 145 3.66 -21.65 -10.51
C GLY A 145 3.74 -22.86 -11.42
N THR A 146 4.93 -23.33 -11.81
CA THR A 146 5.07 -24.56 -12.61
C THR A 146 5.73 -25.64 -11.75
N SER A 147 5.11 -26.81 -11.69
CA SER A 147 5.67 -27.97 -10.99
C SER A 147 5.46 -29.23 -11.82
N PHE A 148 6.41 -30.17 -11.71
CA PHE A 148 6.30 -31.45 -12.38
C PHE A 148 5.44 -32.37 -11.52
N ASN A 149 4.27 -32.75 -12.02
CA ASN A 149 3.42 -33.73 -11.37
C ASN A 149 3.88 -35.14 -11.77
N LYS A 150 4.49 -35.85 -10.82
CA LYS A 150 4.97 -37.23 -11.03
C LYS A 150 3.85 -38.22 -11.32
N SER A 151 2.65 -38.04 -10.75
CA SER A 151 1.55 -38.99 -10.98
C SER A 151 0.94 -38.85 -12.37
N LEU A 152 0.98 -37.65 -12.94
CA LEU A 152 0.49 -37.37 -14.30
C LEU A 152 1.61 -37.42 -15.35
N ASN A 153 2.86 -37.60 -14.93
CA ASN A 153 4.05 -37.49 -15.77
C ASN A 153 4.05 -36.21 -16.64
N ALA A 154 3.56 -35.10 -16.09
CA ALA A 154 3.30 -33.88 -16.83
C ALA A 154 3.63 -32.62 -16.00
N TRP A 155 3.98 -31.55 -16.70
CA TRP A 155 4.10 -30.22 -16.09
C TRP A 155 2.71 -29.64 -15.86
N ILE A 156 2.44 -29.22 -14.63
CA ILE A 156 1.18 -28.57 -14.27
C ILE A 156 1.43 -27.14 -13.82
N PHE A 157 0.45 -26.29 -14.11
CA PHE A 157 0.43 -24.92 -13.66
C PHE A 157 -0.44 -24.82 -12.39
N GLN A 158 0.12 -24.25 -11.32
CA GLN A 158 -0.47 -24.11 -9.99
C GLN A 158 -0.81 -22.66 -9.64
#